data_AF-A0A7S3QA50-F1
#
_entry.id   AF-A0A7S3QA50-F1
#
_cell.length_a   1.000
_cell.length_b   1.000
_cell.length_c   1.000
_cell.angle_alpha   90.00
_cell.angle_beta   90.00
_cell.angle_gamma   90.00
#
_symmetry.space_group_name_H-M   'P 1'
#
loop_
_entity.id
_entity.type
_entity.pdbx_description
1 polymer ?
#
loop_
_entity_poly.entity_id
_entity_poly.type
_entity_poly.pdbx_seq_one_letter_code
_entity_poly.pdbx_strand_id
1 'polypeptide(L)'
;MTRSLLRMKRLYAPIAVLAVVSALSILAPAGMVHTQTRDLLEGASTVVPWSHSGTVDDDDDATDNQESNGLPVLKATDIIIRPGRSGNPIVIEEYKLVFFFIPKVACTEWKLLFRRILGFSPDWDPEIAIQKLHNPAYNGLTYLSSYTKEEAQEMLTSEDWTRAVFVREPKERILSAFLDKMVVNSWYFKHFCCNEKQMGMSDPKARDYCNSRENAEDFPYFLKRTLDCPNEHWDSQANAIDRKWWTMMNFVGYMDNVADDAQRLLQSIKSRDGKTAWNQHGKTGWGESGKSAFMVRDTAHHATNAHDKLRKYYTECEEVFVEKHWASEWEQEAYHFDKIQLFDGKDLS
;
A
#
# COMPACT_ATOMS: atom_id res chain seq x y z
N MET A 1 -57.05 21.66 19.54
CA MET A 1 -56.91 22.74 18.55
C MET A 1 -55.44 23.13 18.42
N THR A 2 -54.82 22.64 17.34
CA THR A 2 -53.71 23.23 16.56
C THR A 2 -52.76 24.24 17.24
N ARG A 3 -51.47 23.89 17.34
CA ARG A 3 -50.37 24.85 17.12
C ARG A 3 -49.25 24.27 16.26
N SER A 4 -49.12 24.94 15.12
CA SER A 4 -48.17 24.93 14.03
C SER A 4 -46.69 24.67 14.37
N LEU A 5 -46.04 23.84 13.55
CA LEU A 5 -44.59 23.68 13.41
C LEU A 5 -44.04 24.76 12.47
N LEU A 6 -43.19 25.67 12.99
CA LEU A 6 -42.39 26.56 12.15
C LEU A 6 -41.18 25.80 11.60
N ARG A 7 -41.18 25.58 10.29
CA ARG A 7 -40.09 24.99 9.52
C ARG A 7 -39.16 26.12 9.04
N MET A 8 -38.00 26.30 9.66
CA MET A 8 -36.95 27.17 9.12
C MET A 8 -36.31 26.50 7.91
N LYS A 9 -36.60 27.01 6.71
CA LYS A 9 -35.80 26.76 5.51
C LYS A 9 -34.56 27.65 5.58
N ARG A 10 -33.37 27.08 5.71
CA ARG A 10 -32.12 27.78 5.34
C ARG A 10 -31.92 27.63 3.84
N LEU A 11 -31.99 28.74 3.14
CA LEU A 11 -31.52 28.91 1.77
C LEU A 11 -29.98 28.89 1.80
N TYR A 12 -29.36 27.93 1.12
CA TYR A 12 -27.95 28.01 0.76
C TYR A 12 -27.88 28.34 -0.74
N ALA A 13 -27.25 29.46 -1.05
CA ALA A 13 -26.90 29.85 -2.41
C ALA A 13 -25.70 28.99 -2.88
N PRO A 14 -25.64 28.60 -4.17
CA PRO A 14 -24.48 27.89 -4.68
C PRO A 14 -23.32 28.88 -4.87
N ILE A 15 -22.20 28.62 -4.22
CA ILE A 15 -20.93 29.28 -4.51
C ILE A 15 -20.40 28.67 -5.81
N ALA A 16 -20.41 29.48 -6.87
CA ALA A 16 -19.75 29.14 -8.13
C ALA A 16 -18.23 29.21 -7.92
N VAL A 17 -17.54 28.09 -8.05
CA VAL A 17 -16.08 28.04 -8.11
C VAL A 17 -15.67 28.35 -9.54
N LEU A 18 -15.13 29.54 -9.77
CA LEU A 18 -14.45 29.89 -11.01
C LEU A 18 -13.17 29.06 -11.14
N ALA A 19 -13.08 28.27 -12.20
CA ALA A 19 -11.82 27.72 -12.69
C ALA A 19 -10.99 28.87 -13.29
N VAL A 20 -9.87 29.20 -12.64
CA VAL A 20 -8.84 30.08 -13.23
C VAL A 20 -7.84 29.18 -13.95
N VAL A 21 -7.93 29.17 -15.27
CA VAL A 21 -6.91 28.61 -16.16
C VAL A 21 -5.82 29.68 -16.29
N SER A 22 -4.67 29.44 -15.66
CA SER A 22 -3.47 30.26 -15.87
C SER A 22 -2.57 29.56 -16.88
N ALA A 23 -2.71 29.93 -18.14
CA ALA A 23 -1.72 29.67 -19.17
C ALA A 23 -0.57 30.66 -18.99
N LEU A 24 0.67 30.17 -18.84
CA LEU A 24 1.87 30.96 -19.03
C LEU A 24 2.89 30.13 -19.81
N SER A 25 2.86 30.34 -21.12
CA SER A 25 3.94 30.01 -22.04
C SER A 25 5.02 31.08 -21.88
N ILE A 26 6.24 30.69 -21.50
CA ILE A 26 7.44 31.51 -21.73
C ILE A 26 8.52 30.60 -22.31
N LEU A 27 8.96 30.98 -23.52
CA LEU A 27 10.07 30.42 -24.26
C LEU A 27 11.38 30.56 -23.47
N ALA A 28 12.23 29.53 -23.53
CA ALA A 28 13.67 29.68 -23.32
C ALA A 28 14.43 28.87 -24.40
N PRO A 29 15.51 29.44 -24.98
CA PRO A 29 16.14 28.92 -26.18
C PRO A 29 17.12 27.78 -25.91
N ALA A 30 17.31 26.95 -26.93
CA ALA A 30 18.37 25.96 -27.03
C ALA A 30 19.75 26.63 -27.18
N GLY A 31 20.77 26.12 -26.48
CA GLY A 31 22.17 26.49 -26.75
C GLY A 31 23.16 26.18 -25.63
N MET A 32 23.86 25.05 -25.78
CA MET A 32 25.27 24.78 -25.40
C MET A 32 25.83 25.35 -24.08
N VAL A 33 26.07 24.45 -23.10
CA VAL A 33 27.36 24.41 -22.40
C VAL A 33 27.81 22.95 -22.30
N HIS A 34 28.87 22.65 -23.04
CA HIS A 34 29.65 21.43 -22.95
C HIS A 34 30.72 21.61 -21.86
N THR A 35 31.28 20.51 -21.36
CA THR A 35 32.47 20.39 -20.49
C THR A 35 32.33 20.76 -19.02
N GLN A 36 31.94 19.79 -18.17
CA GLN A 36 32.64 19.35 -16.95
C GLN A 36 31.75 18.43 -16.10
N THR A 37 31.67 17.15 -16.47
CA THR A 37 31.04 16.10 -15.63
C THR A 37 31.88 14.82 -15.67
N ARG A 38 33.20 14.95 -15.51
CA ARG A 38 34.12 13.79 -15.51
C ARG A 38 35.03 13.64 -14.29
N ASP A 39 34.88 14.46 -13.24
CA ASP A 39 35.72 14.39 -12.03
C ASP A 39 34.94 14.32 -10.70
N LEU A 40 33.79 13.63 -10.66
CA LEU A 40 33.10 13.33 -9.38
C LEU A 40 32.88 11.83 -9.14
N LEU A 41 33.56 10.95 -9.89
CA LEU A 41 33.42 9.49 -9.78
C LEU A 41 34.55 8.78 -9.00
N GLU A 42 35.49 9.49 -8.36
CA GLU A 42 36.57 8.84 -7.57
C GLU A 42 36.67 9.29 -6.09
N GLY A 43 35.66 9.98 -5.57
CA GLY A 43 35.73 10.61 -4.24
C GLY A 43 34.86 10.03 -3.12
N ALA A 44 34.20 8.89 -3.30
CA ALA A 44 33.31 8.31 -2.28
C ALA A 44 33.59 6.83 -2.02
N SER A 45 34.86 6.47 -1.92
CA SER A 45 35.30 5.19 -1.36
C SER A 45 35.62 5.37 0.12
N THR A 46 34.58 5.30 0.96
CA THR A 46 34.57 4.70 2.31
C THR A 46 33.21 5.02 2.95
N VAL A 47 32.13 4.46 2.42
CA VAL A 47 30.91 4.28 3.22
C VAL A 47 30.90 2.80 3.58
N VAL A 48 31.22 2.52 4.84
CA VAL A 48 31.12 1.17 5.39
C VAL A 48 29.65 0.77 5.25
N PRO A 49 29.32 -0.35 4.56
CA PRO A 49 27.95 -0.84 4.52
C PRO A 49 27.46 -0.97 5.95
N TRP A 50 26.27 -0.43 6.24
CA TRP A 50 25.60 -0.68 7.50
C TRP A 50 25.35 -2.19 7.56
N SER A 51 26.19 -2.90 8.32
CA SER A 51 25.93 -4.25 8.74
C SER A 51 24.56 -4.23 9.42
N HIS A 52 23.69 -5.18 9.06
CA HIS A 52 22.51 -5.48 9.84
C HIS A 52 22.96 -5.87 11.25
N SER A 53 23.08 -4.87 12.14
CA SER A 53 23.32 -5.06 13.57
C SER A 53 22.13 -4.48 14.31
N GLY A 54 20.97 -5.08 14.07
CA GLY A 54 20.17 -5.47 15.22
C GLY A 54 20.86 -6.72 15.75
N THR A 55 21.56 -6.60 16.87
CA THR A 55 21.87 -7.75 17.71
C THR A 55 20.53 -8.38 18.08
N VAL A 56 20.13 -9.39 17.30
CA VAL A 56 19.46 -10.54 17.87
C VAL A 56 20.50 -11.09 18.84
N ASP A 57 20.14 -11.18 20.10
CA ASP A 57 20.92 -11.95 21.06
C ASP A 57 21.02 -13.37 20.48
N ASP A 58 22.17 -13.69 19.90
CA ASP A 58 22.55 -15.02 19.43
C ASP A 58 22.84 -15.91 20.64
N ASP A 59 21.82 -16.14 21.47
CA ASP A 59 21.78 -17.13 22.54
C ASP A 59 20.31 -17.36 22.91
N ASP A 60 19.53 -17.95 22.00
CA ASP A 60 18.60 -19.05 22.30
C ASP A 60 17.83 -19.48 21.04
N ASP A 61 17.85 -20.79 20.81
CA ASP A 61 17.04 -21.56 19.87
C ASP A 61 17.50 -21.65 18.40
N ALA A 62 18.74 -22.15 18.23
CA ALA A 62 19.09 -22.96 17.07
C ALA A 62 18.47 -24.38 17.17
N THR A 63 17.14 -24.50 17.30
CA THR A 63 16.40 -25.75 17.06
C THR A 63 15.00 -25.51 16.49
N ASP A 64 14.89 -25.01 15.26
CA ASP A 64 13.69 -25.29 14.45
C ASP A 64 14.02 -25.38 12.95
N ASN A 65 14.98 -26.26 12.63
CA ASN A 65 15.02 -26.93 11.33
C ASN A 65 14.30 -28.28 11.45
N GLN A 66 13.09 -28.28 12.02
CA GLN A 66 12.11 -29.29 11.65
C GLN A 66 11.21 -28.67 10.59
N GLU A 67 11.37 -29.14 9.35
CA GLU A 67 10.21 -29.30 8.46
C GLU A 67 9.20 -30.20 9.20
N SER A 68 8.43 -29.61 10.12
CA SER A 68 7.28 -30.28 10.66
C SER A 68 6.22 -30.21 9.57
N ASN A 69 5.72 -31.37 9.14
CA ASN A 69 4.56 -31.54 8.26
C ASN A 69 3.25 -31.02 8.90
N GLY A 70 3.33 -29.99 9.75
CA GLY A 70 2.24 -29.45 10.56
C GLY A 70 1.86 -28.03 10.13
N LEU A 71 0.64 -27.64 10.49
CA LEU A 71 0.14 -26.28 10.25
C LEU A 71 0.98 -25.24 11.02
N PRO A 72 1.21 -24.04 10.46
CA PRO A 72 1.93 -22.98 11.16
C PRO A 72 1.25 -22.59 12.47
N VAL A 73 2.06 -22.35 13.51
CA VAL A 73 1.59 -21.93 14.83
C VAL A 73 1.74 -20.42 15.01
N LEU A 74 0.66 -19.76 15.45
CA LEU A 74 0.62 -18.33 15.78
C LEU A 74 1.51 -18.02 16.98
N LYS A 75 2.41 -17.05 16.80
CA LYS A 75 3.31 -16.55 17.85
C LYS A 75 2.95 -15.09 18.14
N ALA A 76 3.07 -14.68 19.40
CA ALA A 76 2.85 -13.27 19.83
C ALA A 76 3.74 -12.26 19.07
N THR A 77 4.84 -12.75 18.49
CA THR A 77 5.79 -11.98 17.70
C THR A 77 5.42 -11.86 16.23
N ASP A 78 4.44 -12.61 15.72
CA ASP A 78 4.07 -12.60 14.29
C ASP A 78 3.54 -11.22 13.88
N ILE A 79 3.95 -10.76 12.70
CA ILE A 79 3.59 -9.43 12.16
C ILE A 79 2.06 -9.27 12.08
N ILE A 80 1.38 -10.36 11.72
CA ILE A 80 -0.06 -10.39 11.44
C ILE A 80 -0.96 -10.17 12.67
N ILE A 81 -0.41 -10.13 13.88
CA ILE A 81 -1.17 -9.80 15.10
C ILE A 81 -0.58 -8.61 15.85
N ARG A 82 0.46 -7.96 15.31
CA ARG A 82 1.04 -6.75 15.93
C ARG A 82 0.09 -5.56 15.76
N PRO A 83 -0.40 -4.96 16.86
CA PRO A 83 -1.28 -3.79 16.77
C PRO A 83 -0.61 -2.62 16.05
N GLY A 84 -1.39 -1.87 15.26
CA GLY A 84 -0.94 -0.61 14.65
C GLY A 84 -0.03 -0.75 13.42
N ARG A 85 0.27 -1.97 12.94
CA ARG A 85 0.92 -2.19 11.65
C ARG A 85 -0.09 -2.58 10.58
N SER A 86 0.18 -2.26 9.30
CA SER A 86 -0.70 -2.68 8.20
C SER A 86 -0.82 -4.20 8.05
N GLY A 87 0.11 -4.98 8.63
CA GLY A 87 0.08 -6.44 8.58
C GLY A 87 -1.06 -7.10 9.36
N ASN A 88 -1.73 -6.40 10.28
CA ASN A 88 -2.86 -6.95 11.03
C ASN A 88 -4.11 -7.04 10.13
N PRO A 89 -4.57 -8.24 9.75
CA PRO A 89 -5.64 -8.41 8.79
C PRO A 89 -7.01 -8.11 9.42
N ILE A 90 -7.97 -7.77 8.55
CA ILE A 90 -9.36 -7.54 8.95
C ILE A 90 -10.13 -8.85 8.86
N VAL A 91 -11.01 -9.07 9.84
CA VAL A 91 -11.86 -10.25 9.91
C VAL A 91 -13.30 -9.87 9.61
N ILE A 92 -13.92 -10.58 8.68
CA ILE A 92 -15.35 -10.48 8.36
C ILE A 92 -16.00 -11.83 8.66
N GLU A 93 -16.41 -12.00 9.91
CA GLU A 93 -16.96 -13.28 10.43
C GLU A 93 -18.18 -13.78 9.66
N GLU A 94 -19.05 -12.87 9.22
CA GLU A 94 -20.26 -13.22 8.46
C GLU A 94 -19.90 -14.09 7.23
N TYR A 95 -18.77 -13.79 6.59
CA TYR A 95 -18.31 -14.43 5.36
C TYR A 95 -17.11 -15.36 5.57
N LYS A 96 -16.71 -15.61 6.84
CA LYS A 96 -15.48 -16.33 7.20
C LYS A 96 -14.27 -15.85 6.39
N LEU A 97 -14.05 -14.53 6.31
CA LEU A 97 -12.95 -13.92 5.57
C LEU A 97 -11.92 -13.30 6.52
N VAL A 98 -10.65 -13.62 6.33
CA VAL A 98 -9.48 -12.90 6.84
C VAL A 98 -8.82 -12.19 5.65
N PHE A 99 -8.77 -10.87 5.67
CA PHE A 99 -8.24 -10.06 4.57
C PHE A 99 -6.96 -9.33 4.99
N PHE A 100 -5.85 -9.68 4.33
CA PHE A 100 -4.53 -9.10 4.56
C PHE A 100 -4.34 -7.85 3.71
N PHE A 101 -3.79 -6.80 4.32
CA PHE A 101 -3.56 -5.52 3.67
C PHE A 101 -2.09 -5.31 3.37
N ILE A 102 -1.81 -4.98 2.11
CA ILE A 102 -0.51 -4.51 1.66
C ILE A 102 -0.70 -3.07 1.17
N PRO A 103 0.05 -2.08 1.71
CA PRO A 103 -0.04 -0.72 1.24
C PRO A 103 0.15 -0.61 -0.28
N LYS A 104 -0.56 0.35 -0.87
CA LYS A 104 -0.61 0.63 -2.31
C LYS A 104 -1.35 -0.41 -3.17
N VAL A 105 -2.11 -1.29 -2.53
CA VAL A 105 -2.98 -2.30 -3.14
C VAL A 105 -4.47 -2.01 -2.82
N ALA A 106 -4.90 -0.78 -3.10
CA ALA A 106 -6.30 -0.34 -2.93
C ALA A 106 -6.91 -0.50 -1.52
N CYS A 107 -6.09 -0.36 -0.46
CA CYS A 107 -6.54 -0.53 0.94
C CYS A 107 -7.75 0.33 1.33
N THR A 108 -7.86 1.55 0.78
CA THR A 108 -8.98 2.47 1.04
C THR A 108 -10.30 1.86 0.58
N GLU A 109 -10.36 1.38 -0.66
CA GLU A 109 -11.57 0.79 -1.26
C GLU A 109 -12.01 -0.48 -0.51
N TRP A 110 -11.06 -1.36 -0.16
CA TRP A 110 -11.35 -2.56 0.62
C TRP A 110 -11.92 -2.24 2.01
N LYS A 111 -11.36 -1.25 2.72
CA LYS A 111 -11.88 -0.83 4.03
C LYS A 111 -13.28 -0.22 3.94
N LEU A 112 -13.56 0.53 2.87
CA LEU A 112 -14.91 1.04 2.61
C LEU A 112 -15.91 -0.10 2.37
N LEU A 113 -15.53 -1.11 1.60
CA LEU A 113 -16.37 -2.30 1.38
C LEU A 113 -16.65 -3.03 2.68
N PHE A 114 -15.63 -3.26 3.50
CA PHE A 114 -15.80 -3.96 4.78
C PHE A 114 -16.65 -3.17 5.76
N ARG A 115 -16.53 -1.85 5.82
CA ARG A 115 -17.45 -1.00 6.58
C ARG A 115 -18.90 -1.17 6.09
N ARG A 116 -19.11 -1.17 4.77
CA ARG A 116 -20.43 -1.38 4.18
C ARG A 116 -21.00 -2.77 4.52
N ILE A 117 -20.17 -3.82 4.52
CA ILE A 117 -20.57 -5.17 4.92
C ILE A 117 -21.03 -5.19 6.38
N LEU A 118 -20.30 -4.53 7.28
CA LEU A 118 -20.62 -4.46 8.70
C LEU A 118 -21.78 -3.49 9.04
N GLY A 119 -22.49 -2.97 8.03
CA GLY A 119 -23.67 -2.13 8.21
C GLY A 119 -23.37 -0.69 8.68
N PHE A 120 -22.11 -0.24 8.61
CA PHE A 120 -21.81 1.18 8.78
C PHE A 120 -22.45 1.97 7.62
N SER A 121 -22.99 3.15 7.92
CA SER A 121 -23.74 3.95 6.94
C SER A 121 -22.97 4.08 5.62
N PRO A 122 -23.63 3.85 4.46
CA PRO A 122 -23.08 4.09 3.14
C PRO A 122 -23.04 5.58 2.80
N ASP A 123 -23.31 6.46 3.77
CA ASP A 123 -22.78 7.81 3.71
C ASP A 123 -21.27 7.65 3.60
N TRP A 124 -20.83 7.63 2.35
CA TRP A 124 -19.58 8.17 1.89
C TRP A 124 -19.45 9.48 2.66
N ASP A 125 -18.89 9.41 3.86
CA ASP A 125 -18.68 10.58 4.68
C ASP A 125 -17.38 11.14 4.12
N PRO A 126 -17.41 12.15 3.23
CA PRO A 126 -16.20 12.83 2.84
C PRO A 126 -15.44 13.40 4.06
N GLU A 127 -16.05 13.42 5.26
CA GLU A 127 -15.44 13.78 6.54
C GLU A 127 -14.92 12.61 7.40
N ILE A 128 -15.07 11.33 7.01
CA ILE A 128 -14.09 10.35 7.47
C ILE A 128 -12.81 10.70 6.73
N ALA A 129 -12.07 11.62 7.34
CA ALA A 129 -10.71 11.91 6.97
C ALA A 129 -10.02 10.57 6.74
N ILE A 130 -9.37 10.39 5.58
CA ILE A 130 -8.68 9.16 5.20
C ILE A 130 -7.87 8.60 6.39
N GLN A 131 -7.27 9.49 7.17
CA GLN A 131 -6.60 9.17 8.44
C GLN A 131 -7.44 8.33 9.42
N LYS A 132 -8.72 8.65 9.65
CA LYS A 132 -9.65 7.88 10.49
C LYS A 132 -9.99 6.53 9.87
N LEU A 133 -10.19 6.44 8.55
CA LEU A 133 -10.46 5.16 7.87
C LEU A 133 -9.30 4.17 8.03
N HIS A 134 -8.07 4.67 7.94
CA HIS A 134 -6.88 3.84 8.09
C HIS A 134 -6.50 3.58 9.56
N ASN A 135 -7.18 4.18 10.53
CA ASN A 135 -6.92 4.00 11.95
C ASN A 135 -7.86 2.96 12.59
N PRO A 136 -7.34 1.81 13.08
CA PRO A 136 -8.12 0.76 13.73
C PRO A 136 -9.01 1.24 14.89
N ALA A 137 -8.61 2.31 15.59
CA ALA A 137 -9.37 2.85 16.72
C ALA A 137 -10.66 3.58 16.30
N TYR A 138 -10.77 4.00 15.04
CA TYR A 138 -11.87 4.86 14.56
C TYR A 138 -12.65 4.25 13.39
N ASN A 139 -12.09 3.27 12.69
CA ASN A 139 -12.69 2.77 11.46
C ASN A 139 -13.76 1.69 11.67
N GLY A 140 -14.00 1.25 12.91
CA GLY A 140 -15.06 0.28 13.24
C GLY A 140 -14.87 -1.11 12.64
N LEU A 141 -13.68 -1.43 12.11
CA LEU A 141 -13.37 -2.73 11.53
C LEU A 141 -12.82 -3.65 12.61
N THR A 142 -13.13 -4.94 12.52
CA THR A 142 -12.60 -5.96 13.44
C THR A 142 -11.30 -6.53 12.88
N TYR A 143 -10.28 -6.64 13.73
CA TYR A 143 -8.95 -7.09 13.36
C TYR A 143 -8.65 -8.44 13.99
N LEU A 144 -7.75 -9.21 13.36
CA LEU A 144 -7.37 -10.53 13.87
C LEU A 144 -6.80 -10.46 15.29
N SER A 145 -6.04 -9.40 15.61
CA SER A 145 -5.51 -9.17 16.96
C SER A 145 -6.58 -8.91 18.03
N SER A 146 -7.85 -8.74 17.66
CA SER A 146 -8.96 -8.57 18.60
C SER A 146 -9.51 -9.90 19.13
N TYR A 147 -9.12 -11.03 18.53
CA TYR A 147 -9.54 -12.36 18.93
C TYR A 147 -8.51 -13.01 19.87
N THR A 148 -8.92 -14.04 20.58
CA THR A 148 -8.00 -14.90 21.33
C THR A 148 -7.00 -15.56 20.39
N LYS A 149 -5.87 -16.02 20.94
CA LYS A 149 -4.84 -16.71 20.14
C LYS A 149 -5.42 -17.94 19.46
N GLU A 150 -6.29 -18.67 20.17
CA GLU A 150 -6.93 -19.90 19.73
C GLU A 150 -7.92 -19.63 18.57
N GLU A 151 -8.75 -18.59 18.70
CA GLU A 151 -9.66 -18.17 17.63
C GLU A 151 -8.87 -17.69 16.40
N ALA A 152 -7.87 -16.83 16.58
CA ALA A 152 -7.05 -16.34 15.48
C ALA A 152 -6.31 -17.49 14.76
N GLN A 153 -5.79 -18.47 15.52
CA GLN A 153 -5.20 -19.68 14.97
C GLN A 153 -6.20 -20.46 14.13
N GLU A 154 -7.43 -20.66 14.61
CA GLU A 154 -8.50 -21.33 13.86
C GLU A 154 -8.79 -20.62 12.54
N MET A 155 -8.98 -19.30 12.58
CA MET A 155 -9.23 -18.49 11.37
C MET A 155 -8.11 -18.59 10.33
N LEU A 156 -6.86 -18.68 10.81
CA LEU A 156 -5.67 -18.76 9.96
C LEU A 156 -5.45 -20.15 9.37
N THR A 157 -5.93 -21.23 10.00
CA THR A 157 -5.60 -22.60 9.56
C THR A 157 -6.78 -23.47 9.14
N SER A 158 -8.00 -23.08 9.44
CA SER A 158 -9.21 -23.84 9.12
C SER A 158 -9.58 -23.73 7.63
N GLU A 159 -9.97 -24.84 7.00
CA GLU A 159 -10.42 -24.84 5.59
C GLU A 159 -11.69 -24.02 5.36
N ASP A 160 -12.46 -23.77 6.42
CA ASP A 160 -13.71 -23.00 6.38
C ASP A 160 -13.51 -21.50 6.11
N TRP A 161 -12.31 -20.99 6.35
CA TRP A 161 -11.99 -19.57 6.22
C TRP A 161 -11.33 -19.26 4.89
N THR A 162 -11.66 -18.11 4.31
CA THR A 162 -10.90 -17.55 3.19
C THR A 162 -9.85 -16.59 3.75
N ARG A 163 -8.59 -16.80 3.39
CA ARG A 163 -7.46 -15.91 3.69
C ARG A 163 -7.05 -15.27 2.38
N ALA A 164 -7.48 -14.02 2.21
CA ALA A 164 -7.29 -13.29 0.98
C ALA A 164 -6.25 -12.19 1.15
N VAL A 165 -5.43 -12.03 0.11
CA VAL A 165 -4.51 -10.92 -0.05
C VAL A 165 -4.57 -10.44 -1.49
N PHE A 166 -4.40 -9.14 -1.69
CA PHE A 166 -4.17 -8.59 -3.02
C PHE A 166 -2.72 -8.12 -3.11
N VAL A 167 -2.12 -8.30 -4.27
CA VAL A 167 -0.74 -7.93 -4.56
C VAL A 167 -0.67 -7.01 -5.78
N ARG A 168 0.43 -6.28 -5.91
CA ARG A 168 0.66 -5.37 -7.03
C ARG A 168 2.06 -5.57 -7.58
N GLU A 169 2.22 -5.45 -8.90
CA GLU A 169 3.53 -5.58 -9.53
C GLU A 169 4.54 -4.62 -8.86
N PRO A 170 5.77 -5.07 -8.54
CA PRO A 170 6.68 -4.32 -7.67
C PRO A 170 7.04 -2.92 -8.18
N LYS A 171 7.31 -2.76 -9.49
CA LYS A 171 7.68 -1.47 -10.08
C LYS A 171 6.54 -0.48 -9.99
N GLU A 172 5.32 -0.93 -10.20
CA GLU A 172 4.15 -0.09 -10.00
C GLU A 172 3.91 0.29 -8.55
N ARG A 173 4.07 -0.67 -7.64
CA ARG A 173 3.78 -0.47 -6.22
C ARG A 173 4.73 0.58 -5.65
N ILE A 174 6.01 0.48 -5.97
CA ILE A 174 7.05 1.44 -5.57
C ILE A 174 6.78 2.82 -6.18
N LEU A 175 6.42 2.90 -7.47
CA LEU A 175 6.07 4.19 -8.09
C LEU A 175 4.82 4.80 -7.44
N SER A 176 3.83 3.99 -7.10
CA SER A 176 2.64 4.42 -6.37
C SER A 176 2.96 4.91 -4.95
N ALA A 177 3.97 4.33 -4.29
CA ALA A 177 4.47 4.81 -3.00
C ALA A 177 5.16 6.17 -3.13
N PHE A 178 6.04 6.32 -4.12
CA PHE A 178 6.71 7.59 -4.43
C PHE A 178 5.73 8.73 -4.69
N LEU A 179 4.80 8.52 -5.63
CA LEU A 179 3.84 9.55 -6.04
C LEU A 179 2.93 9.99 -4.87
N ASP A 180 2.57 9.07 -3.98
CA ASP A 180 1.73 9.38 -2.82
C ASP A 180 2.55 10.02 -1.68
N LYS A 181 3.63 9.37 -1.24
CA LYS A 181 4.31 9.71 0.01
C LYS A 181 5.43 10.73 -0.11
N MET A 182 6.00 10.91 -1.30
CA MET A 182 7.07 11.88 -1.53
C MET A 182 6.60 13.06 -2.38
N VAL A 183 5.73 12.83 -3.38
CA VAL A 183 5.26 13.91 -4.26
C VAL A 183 4.01 14.59 -3.70
N VAL A 184 2.91 13.86 -3.51
CA VAL A 184 1.63 14.46 -3.08
C VAL A 184 1.59 14.77 -1.59
N ASN A 185 2.03 13.84 -0.75
CA ASN A 185 2.08 13.97 0.72
C ASN A 185 3.53 13.98 1.21
N SER A 186 4.34 14.88 0.63
CA SER A 186 5.78 15.00 0.87
C SER A 186 6.18 15.15 2.35
N TRP A 187 5.29 15.70 3.19
CA TRP A 187 5.45 15.73 4.63
C TRP A 187 5.66 14.32 5.22
N TYR A 188 4.95 13.31 4.71
CA TYR A 188 5.08 11.92 5.19
C TYR A 188 6.50 11.42 4.97
N PHE A 189 7.02 11.47 3.74
CA PHE A 189 8.39 11.03 3.47
C PHE A 189 9.40 11.82 4.29
N LYS A 190 9.25 13.15 4.42
CA LYS A 190 10.12 13.99 5.25
C LYS A 190 10.14 13.57 6.71
N HIS A 191 8.96 13.40 7.31
CA HIS A 191 8.80 13.03 8.70
C HIS A 191 9.46 11.68 9.00
N PHE A 192 9.22 10.69 8.13
CA PHE A 192 9.74 9.34 8.33
C PHE A 192 11.19 9.17 7.92
N CYS A 193 11.66 9.79 6.84
CA CYS A 193 12.96 9.49 6.24
C CYS A 193 14.02 10.57 6.35
N CYS A 194 13.67 11.82 6.68
CA CYS A 194 14.62 12.94 6.81
C CYS A 194 14.94 13.30 8.27
N ASN A 195 14.75 12.38 9.22
CA ASN A 195 15.11 12.58 10.63
C ASN A 195 16.48 11.96 10.95
N GLU A 196 17.10 12.42 12.05
CA GLU A 196 18.46 12.01 12.46
C GLU A 196 18.58 10.49 12.65
N LYS A 197 17.53 9.82 13.14
CA LYS A 197 17.50 8.37 13.35
C LYS A 197 17.61 7.60 12.02
N GLN A 198 16.87 7.99 10.99
CA GLN A 198 16.86 7.28 9.69
C GLN A 198 17.96 7.75 8.74
N MET A 199 18.52 8.94 8.96
CA MET A 199 19.67 9.41 8.18
C MET A 199 20.99 8.89 8.77
N GLY A 200 21.00 8.38 10.01
CA GLY A 200 22.22 7.92 10.68
C GLY A 200 23.27 9.02 10.88
N MET A 201 22.84 10.29 10.86
CA MET A 201 23.74 11.42 10.64
C MET A 201 23.65 12.51 11.71
N SER A 202 24.83 12.88 12.21
CA SER A 202 25.12 14.16 12.87
C SER A 202 25.46 15.28 11.87
N ASP A 203 25.40 15.02 10.55
CA ASP A 203 25.63 16.01 9.48
C ASP A 203 24.32 16.77 9.14
N PRO A 204 24.21 18.06 9.50
CA PRO A 204 23.04 18.86 9.19
C PRO A 204 22.79 19.00 7.67
N LYS A 205 23.83 18.92 6.83
CA LYS A 205 23.68 19.15 5.38
C LYS A 205 22.88 18.08 4.67
N ALA A 206 23.07 16.81 5.04
CA ALA A 206 22.30 15.71 4.44
C ALA A 206 20.83 15.76 4.86
N ARG A 207 20.57 16.13 6.12
CA ARG A 207 19.21 16.38 6.61
C ARG A 207 18.56 17.53 5.86
N ASP A 208 19.27 18.64 5.69
CA ASP A 208 18.78 19.82 4.97
C ASP A 208 18.55 19.48 3.49
N TYR A 209 19.42 18.68 2.87
CA TYR A 209 19.23 18.18 1.51
C TYR A 209 17.96 17.31 1.40
N CYS A 210 17.75 16.36 2.30
CA CYS A 210 16.53 15.53 2.33
C CYS A 210 15.28 16.40 2.50
N ASN A 211 15.30 17.33 3.46
CA ASN A 211 14.21 18.27 3.70
C ASN A 211 13.94 19.20 2.52
N SER A 212 14.95 19.48 1.67
CA SER A 212 14.80 20.31 0.47
C SER A 212 14.09 19.60 -0.68
N ARG A 213 13.91 18.28 -0.62
CA ARG A 213 13.21 17.49 -1.64
C ARG A 213 11.68 17.49 -1.49
N GLU A 214 11.11 18.46 -0.77
CA GLU A 214 9.66 18.57 -0.61
C GLU A 214 8.97 18.75 -1.97
N ASN A 215 7.99 17.89 -2.25
CA ASN A 215 7.26 17.83 -3.53
C ASN A 215 8.17 17.60 -4.76
N ALA A 216 9.42 17.20 -4.57
CA ALA A 216 10.33 16.95 -5.67
C ALA A 216 9.92 15.66 -6.40
N GLU A 217 9.79 15.73 -7.71
CA GLU A 217 9.63 14.55 -8.58
C GLU A 217 10.98 13.84 -8.79
N ASP A 218 11.71 13.53 -7.70
CA ASP A 218 13.01 12.84 -7.74
C ASP A 218 12.88 11.36 -7.34
N PHE A 219 12.50 10.56 -8.32
CA PHE A 219 12.34 9.12 -8.15
C PHE A 219 13.66 8.38 -7.86
N PRO A 220 14.79 8.69 -8.52
CA PRO A 220 16.08 8.08 -8.17
C PRO A 220 16.50 8.31 -6.71
N TYR A 221 16.27 9.52 -6.17
CA TYR A 221 16.53 9.79 -4.76
C TYR A 221 15.60 8.99 -3.84
N PHE A 222 14.32 8.91 -4.17
CA PHE A 222 13.36 8.08 -3.43
C PHE A 222 13.83 6.63 -3.33
N LEU A 223 14.19 6.02 -4.47
CA LEU A 223 14.69 4.64 -4.53
C LEU A 223 15.94 4.41 -3.69
N LYS A 224 16.89 5.35 -3.68
CA LYS A 224 18.06 5.22 -2.80
C LYS A 224 17.66 5.25 -1.33
N ARG A 225 16.72 6.13 -0.97
CA ARG A 225 16.24 6.29 0.41
C ARG A 225 15.37 5.12 0.89
N THR A 226 14.79 4.31 0.02
CA THR A 226 14.08 3.11 0.48
C THR A 226 15.02 2.06 1.08
N LEU A 227 16.33 2.09 0.76
CA LEU A 227 17.30 1.12 1.27
C LEU A 227 17.65 1.34 2.76
N ASP A 228 17.53 2.57 3.24
CA ASP A 228 17.94 2.99 4.59
C ASP A 228 16.83 3.72 5.35
N CYS A 229 15.64 3.89 4.75
CA CYS A 229 14.42 4.30 5.43
C CYS A 229 13.33 3.21 5.26
N PRO A 230 13.28 2.19 6.11
CA PRO A 230 12.27 1.14 6.02
C PRO A 230 10.86 1.68 6.30
N ASN A 231 9.90 1.31 5.47
CA ASN A 231 8.49 1.69 5.63
C ASN A 231 7.56 0.75 4.85
N GLU A 232 6.44 0.39 5.46
CA GLU A 232 5.42 -0.49 4.86
C GLU A 232 4.91 -0.06 3.47
N HIS A 233 5.01 1.22 3.11
CA HIS A 233 4.55 1.73 1.83
C HIS A 233 5.45 1.33 0.65
N TRP A 234 6.74 1.08 0.89
CA TRP A 234 7.71 0.74 -0.16
C TRP A 234 8.58 -0.49 0.18
N ASP A 235 8.64 -0.94 1.43
CA ASP A 235 9.26 -2.21 1.81
C ASP A 235 8.61 -3.38 1.08
N SER A 236 9.40 -4.39 0.70
CA SER A 236 8.91 -5.55 -0.05
C SER A 236 7.60 -6.11 0.49
N GLN A 237 6.63 -6.30 -0.39
CA GLN A 237 5.33 -6.84 -0.03
C GLN A 237 5.43 -8.30 0.46
N ALA A 238 6.47 -9.04 0.05
CA ALA A 238 6.77 -10.37 0.59
C ALA A 238 7.03 -10.35 2.11
N ASN A 239 7.48 -9.21 2.64
CA ASN A 239 7.73 -9.01 4.07
C ASN A 239 6.51 -8.50 4.85
N ALA A 240 5.38 -8.25 4.17
CA ALA A 240 4.16 -7.76 4.82
C ALA A 240 3.45 -8.83 5.66
N ILE A 241 3.71 -10.10 5.37
CA ILE A 241 3.16 -11.28 6.03
C ILE A 241 4.35 -12.19 6.37
N ASP A 242 4.37 -12.79 7.57
CA ASP A 242 5.44 -13.71 7.95
C ASP A 242 5.51 -14.90 6.98
N ARG A 243 6.72 -15.35 6.63
CA ARG A 243 6.95 -16.39 5.60
C ARG A 243 6.05 -17.62 5.77
N LYS A 244 5.89 -18.10 7.01
CA LYS A 244 5.06 -19.27 7.34
C LYS A 244 3.57 -19.06 7.09
N TRP A 245 3.08 -17.83 7.01
CA TRP A 245 1.67 -17.50 6.82
C TRP A 245 1.30 -17.32 5.34
N TRP A 246 2.28 -17.06 4.46
CA TRP A 246 2.06 -17.05 3.01
C TRP A 246 1.53 -18.38 2.48
N THR A 247 1.96 -19.51 3.06
CA THR A 247 1.50 -20.86 2.69
C THR A 247 0.03 -21.10 3.04
N MET A 248 -0.57 -20.27 3.88
CA MET A 248 -1.97 -20.37 4.31
C MET A 248 -2.92 -19.50 3.47
N MET A 249 -2.38 -18.66 2.57
CA MET A 249 -3.20 -17.85 1.67
C MET A 249 -3.89 -18.76 0.67
N ASN A 250 -5.22 -18.73 0.67
CA ASN A 250 -6.03 -19.52 -0.28
C ASN A 250 -6.78 -18.63 -1.29
N PHE A 251 -6.55 -17.32 -1.25
CA PHE A 251 -6.95 -16.40 -2.30
C PHE A 251 -5.87 -15.32 -2.50
N VAL A 252 -5.35 -15.22 -3.72
CA VAL A 252 -4.53 -14.09 -4.15
C VAL A 252 -5.22 -13.39 -5.32
N GLY A 253 -5.39 -12.07 -5.19
CA GLY A 253 -5.84 -11.19 -6.26
C GLY A 253 -4.75 -10.22 -6.72
N TYR A 254 -4.87 -9.72 -7.94
CA TYR A 254 -3.85 -8.88 -8.55
C TYR A 254 -4.40 -7.50 -8.89
N MET A 255 -3.63 -6.44 -8.61
CA MET A 255 -4.05 -5.06 -8.93
C MET A 255 -4.27 -4.84 -10.43
N ASP A 256 -3.51 -5.53 -11.29
CA ASP A 256 -3.62 -5.42 -12.75
C ASP A 256 -4.97 -5.98 -13.25
N ASN A 257 -5.61 -6.84 -12.46
CA ASN A 257 -6.94 -7.41 -12.71
C ASN A 257 -7.93 -7.19 -11.55
N VAL A 258 -7.78 -6.06 -10.84
CA VAL A 258 -8.44 -5.85 -9.53
C VAL A 258 -9.96 -5.98 -9.58
N ALA A 259 -10.61 -5.57 -10.66
CA ALA A 259 -12.06 -5.64 -10.81
C ALA A 259 -12.56 -7.09 -10.82
N ASP A 260 -11.97 -7.91 -11.69
CA ASP A 260 -12.34 -9.32 -11.86
C ASP A 260 -11.96 -10.16 -10.64
N ASP A 261 -10.77 -9.92 -10.07
CA ASP A 261 -10.32 -10.63 -8.88
C ASP A 261 -11.12 -10.24 -7.64
N ALA A 262 -11.50 -8.97 -7.49
CA ALA A 262 -12.39 -8.55 -6.41
C ALA A 262 -13.78 -9.20 -6.55
N GLN A 263 -14.32 -9.25 -7.77
CA GLN A 263 -15.56 -9.95 -8.03
C GLN A 263 -15.44 -11.45 -7.69
N ARG A 264 -14.35 -12.10 -8.10
CA ARG A 264 -14.10 -13.53 -7.85
C ARG A 264 -14.03 -13.84 -6.35
N LEU A 265 -13.31 -13.04 -5.56
CA LEU A 265 -13.27 -13.18 -4.10
C LEU A 265 -14.67 -13.03 -3.50
N LEU A 266 -15.40 -11.99 -3.87
CA LEU A 266 -16.69 -11.69 -3.28
C LEU A 266 -17.78 -12.69 -3.71
N GLN A 267 -17.60 -13.36 -4.86
CA GLN A 267 -18.46 -14.45 -5.30
C GLN A 267 -18.15 -15.77 -4.59
N SER A 268 -16.90 -16.01 -4.17
CA SER A 268 -16.50 -17.26 -3.52
C SER A 268 -16.94 -17.32 -2.06
N ILE A 269 -17.00 -16.18 -1.36
CA ILE A 269 -17.40 -16.12 0.05
C ILE A 269 -18.91 -15.95 0.20
N LYS A 270 -19.50 -16.67 1.17
CA LYS A 270 -20.95 -16.68 1.43
C LYS A 270 -21.25 -16.37 2.89
N SER A 271 -22.31 -15.60 3.12
CA SER A 271 -22.89 -15.38 4.43
C SER A 271 -23.52 -16.67 4.97
N ARG A 272 -23.90 -16.66 6.26
CA ARG A 272 -24.59 -17.78 6.91
C ARG A 272 -25.91 -18.19 6.23
N ASP A 273 -26.59 -17.26 5.54
CA ASP A 273 -27.80 -17.53 4.76
C ASP A 273 -27.53 -17.93 3.30
N GLY A 274 -26.26 -18.17 2.94
CA GLY A 274 -25.84 -18.71 1.65
C GLY A 274 -25.69 -17.69 0.52
N LYS A 275 -25.86 -16.39 0.81
CA LYS A 275 -25.70 -15.31 -0.18
C LYS A 275 -24.24 -14.89 -0.31
N THR A 276 -23.78 -14.68 -1.54
CA THR A 276 -22.40 -14.22 -1.79
C THR A 276 -22.21 -12.75 -1.41
N ALA A 277 -21.02 -12.37 -0.92
CA ALA A 277 -20.71 -10.96 -0.65
C ALA A 277 -20.85 -10.08 -1.90
N TRP A 278 -20.59 -10.62 -3.09
CA TRP A 278 -20.74 -9.90 -4.36
C TRP A 278 -22.17 -9.42 -4.57
N ASN A 279 -23.14 -10.35 -4.50
CA ASN A 279 -24.54 -10.01 -4.72
C ASN A 279 -25.10 -9.07 -3.64
N GLN A 280 -24.59 -9.13 -2.42
CA GLN A 280 -25.06 -8.27 -1.33
C GLN A 280 -24.42 -6.87 -1.33
N HIS A 281 -23.12 -6.76 -1.61
CA HIS A 281 -22.36 -5.53 -1.39
C HIS A 281 -21.47 -5.09 -2.56
N GLY A 282 -21.03 -6.01 -3.42
CA GLY A 282 -20.08 -5.73 -4.51
C GLY A 282 -20.73 -5.26 -5.82
N LYS A 283 -21.91 -5.81 -6.16
CA LYS A 283 -22.50 -5.68 -7.51
C LYS A 283 -22.93 -4.24 -7.87
N THR A 284 -23.38 -3.45 -6.90
CA THR A 284 -23.86 -2.07 -7.08
C THR A 284 -23.56 -1.22 -5.85
N GLY A 285 -23.81 0.09 -5.91
CA GLY A 285 -23.58 1.03 -4.80
C GLY A 285 -22.20 1.69 -4.82
N TRP A 286 -21.49 1.61 -5.94
CA TRP A 286 -20.15 2.18 -6.12
C TRP A 286 -20.12 3.24 -7.23
N GLY A 287 -19.08 4.08 -7.22
CA GLY A 287 -18.94 5.23 -8.11
C GLY A 287 -19.91 6.37 -7.82
N GLU A 288 -19.75 7.50 -8.52
CA GLU A 288 -20.55 8.72 -8.31
C GLU A 288 -22.07 8.49 -8.48
N SER A 289 -22.45 7.57 -9.37
CA SER A 289 -23.87 7.25 -9.62
C SER A 289 -24.46 6.24 -8.64
N GLY A 290 -23.63 5.57 -7.83
CA GLY A 290 -24.03 4.45 -6.97
C GLY A 290 -24.53 3.22 -7.74
N LYS A 291 -24.39 3.17 -9.06
CA LYS A 291 -24.85 2.05 -9.90
C LYS A 291 -23.73 1.11 -10.35
N SER A 292 -22.49 1.52 -10.17
CA SER A 292 -21.33 0.73 -10.59
C SER A 292 -21.03 -0.38 -9.59
N ALA A 293 -20.35 -1.40 -10.08
CA ALA A 293 -19.82 -2.47 -9.25
C ALA A 293 -18.50 -2.05 -8.59
N PHE A 294 -18.13 -2.76 -7.52
CA PHE A 294 -16.89 -2.54 -6.78
C PHE A 294 -15.65 -2.73 -7.67
N MET A 295 -14.65 -1.86 -7.50
CA MET A 295 -13.33 -1.91 -8.18
C MET A 295 -13.35 -1.83 -9.71
N VAL A 296 -14.47 -1.44 -10.34
CA VAL A 296 -14.47 -1.12 -11.78
C VAL A 296 -13.65 0.16 -11.99
N ARG A 297 -12.90 0.26 -13.10
CA ARG A 297 -11.95 1.37 -13.40
C ARG A 297 -12.51 2.77 -13.14
N ASP A 298 -13.79 3.02 -13.43
CA ASP A 298 -14.44 4.33 -13.21
C ASP A 298 -14.86 4.61 -11.75
N THR A 299 -14.64 3.65 -10.85
CA THR A 299 -15.01 3.73 -9.43
C THR A 299 -13.81 3.65 -8.48
N ALA A 300 -12.70 3.05 -8.92
CA ALA A 300 -11.50 2.95 -8.13
C ALA A 300 -10.75 4.28 -8.18
N HIS A 301 -10.66 4.99 -7.05
CA HIS A 301 -9.82 6.19 -6.99
C HIS A 301 -8.35 5.79 -7.04
N HIS A 302 -7.78 5.73 -8.25
CA HIS A 302 -6.35 5.55 -8.45
C HIS A 302 -5.61 6.86 -8.16
N ALA A 303 -5.42 7.17 -6.87
CA ALA A 303 -4.83 8.44 -6.42
C ALA A 303 -3.53 8.84 -7.15
N THR A 304 -2.75 7.88 -7.66
CA THR A 304 -1.46 8.12 -8.32
C THR A 304 -1.45 7.82 -9.82
N ASN A 305 -2.33 6.95 -10.31
CA ASN A 305 -2.29 6.36 -11.64
C ASN A 305 -0.89 5.89 -12.08
N ALA A 306 -0.22 5.10 -11.21
CA ALA A 306 1.18 4.73 -11.40
C ALA A 306 1.44 3.83 -12.63
N HIS A 307 0.53 2.92 -12.97
CA HIS A 307 0.62 2.02 -14.13
C HIS A 307 0.94 2.81 -15.42
N ASP A 308 0.13 3.85 -15.70
CA ASP A 308 0.27 4.69 -16.89
C ASP A 308 1.50 5.62 -16.87
N LYS A 309 2.22 5.67 -15.74
CA LYS A 309 3.34 6.60 -15.51
C LYS A 309 4.70 5.91 -15.39
N LEU A 310 4.77 4.58 -15.50
CA LEU A 310 6.03 3.85 -15.37
C LEU A 310 7.14 4.44 -16.26
N ARG A 311 6.89 4.58 -17.57
CA ARG A 311 7.85 5.14 -18.53
C ARG A 311 8.17 6.63 -18.33
N LYS A 312 7.37 7.36 -17.54
CA LYS A 312 7.68 8.76 -17.18
C LYS A 312 8.78 8.83 -16.13
N TYR A 313 8.82 7.89 -15.19
CA TYR A 313 9.68 7.97 -14.00
C TYR A 313 10.85 7.00 -14.00
N TYR A 314 10.68 5.81 -14.59
CA TYR A 314 11.76 4.86 -14.71
C TYR A 314 12.67 5.22 -15.88
N THR A 315 13.99 5.16 -15.66
CA THR A 315 14.96 4.84 -16.69
C THR A 315 15.40 3.38 -16.52
N GLU A 316 16.29 2.92 -17.41
CA GLU A 316 16.90 1.59 -17.32
C GLU A 316 17.62 1.37 -15.97
N CYS A 317 18.28 2.40 -15.43
CA CYS A 317 18.94 2.34 -14.13
C CYS A 317 17.95 2.09 -12.99
N GLU A 318 16.82 2.79 -12.96
CA GLU A 318 15.80 2.59 -11.92
C GLU A 318 15.08 1.25 -12.07
N GLU A 319 14.90 0.77 -13.31
CA GLU A 319 14.34 -0.56 -13.56
C GLU A 319 15.23 -1.64 -12.97
N VAL A 320 16.52 -1.64 -13.31
CA VAL A 320 17.51 -2.58 -12.77
C VAL A 320 17.62 -2.46 -11.25
N PHE A 321 17.56 -1.23 -10.71
CA PHE A 321 17.59 -1.01 -9.27
C PHE A 321 16.42 -1.72 -8.58
N VAL A 322 15.19 -1.51 -9.05
CA VAL A 322 14.00 -2.12 -8.46
C VAL A 322 14.01 -3.63 -8.60
N GLU A 323 14.39 -4.15 -9.77
CA GLU A 323 14.51 -5.59 -9.99
C GLU A 323 15.51 -6.25 -9.04
N LYS A 324 16.63 -5.58 -8.77
CA LYS A 324 17.64 -6.07 -7.84
C LYS A 324 17.15 -6.05 -6.40
N HIS A 325 16.56 -4.95 -5.96
CA HIS A 325 16.26 -4.73 -4.54
C HIS A 325 14.90 -5.30 -4.10
N TRP A 326 13.99 -5.59 -5.04
CA TRP A 326 12.70 -6.25 -4.78
C TRP A 326 12.59 -7.63 -5.44
N ALA A 327 13.72 -8.24 -5.83
CA ALA A 327 13.78 -9.56 -6.48
C ALA A 327 12.89 -10.61 -5.82
N SER A 328 12.85 -10.62 -4.47
CA SER A 328 12.06 -11.56 -3.68
C SER A 328 10.55 -11.50 -3.92
N GLU A 329 10.02 -10.40 -4.44
CA GLU A 329 8.59 -10.32 -4.82
C GLU A 329 8.29 -11.13 -6.09
N TRP A 330 9.24 -11.33 -7.00
CA TRP A 330 9.05 -12.21 -8.17
C TRP A 330 9.37 -13.68 -7.88
N GLU A 331 10.07 -13.95 -6.78
CA GLU A 331 10.49 -15.29 -6.35
C GLU A 331 9.53 -15.91 -5.32
N GLN A 332 8.45 -15.22 -4.96
CA GLN A 332 7.50 -15.72 -3.99
C GLN A 332 6.70 -16.91 -4.54
N GLU A 333 6.53 -17.95 -3.73
CA GLU A 333 5.76 -19.17 -4.05
C GLU A 333 4.24 -18.93 -4.00
N ALA A 334 3.79 -18.02 -3.14
CA ALA A 334 2.36 -17.77 -2.92
C ALA A 334 1.69 -16.95 -4.05
N TYR A 335 2.47 -16.22 -4.86
CA TYR A 335 1.95 -15.42 -5.97
C TYR A 335 3.02 -15.22 -7.02
N HIS A 336 2.62 -14.96 -8.27
CA HIS A 336 3.54 -14.81 -9.39
C HIS A 336 3.21 -13.54 -10.18
N PHE A 337 4.25 -12.86 -10.65
CA PHE A 337 4.11 -11.74 -11.59
C PHE A 337 4.88 -12.01 -12.87
N ASP A 338 4.23 -11.72 -13.99
CA ASP A 338 4.95 -11.42 -15.22
C ASP A 338 5.69 -10.09 -14.99
N LYS A 339 7.02 -10.16 -14.93
CA LYS A 339 7.86 -8.98 -14.75
C LYS A 339 7.62 -8.01 -15.91
N ILE A 340 7.22 -6.78 -15.60
CA ILE A 340 7.06 -5.72 -16.60
C ILE A 340 8.44 -5.31 -17.11
N GLN A 341 8.79 -5.59 -18.36
CA GLN A 341 10.03 -5.08 -18.98
C GLN A 341 9.77 -3.70 -19.60
N LEU A 342 10.41 -2.65 -19.08
CA LEU A 342 10.29 -1.28 -19.58
C LEU A 342 11.35 -0.96 -20.64
N PHE A 343 12.60 -1.38 -20.42
CA PHE A 343 13.75 -1.08 -21.29
C PHE A 343 14.47 -2.35 -21.73
N ASP A 344 15.05 -2.36 -22.94
CA ASP A 344 15.58 -3.58 -23.57
C ASP A 344 17.01 -3.97 -23.13
N GLY A 345 17.61 -3.33 -22.12
CA GLY A 345 18.95 -3.70 -21.65
C GLY A 345 20.11 -3.24 -22.57
N LYS A 346 19.83 -2.46 -23.62
CA LYS A 346 20.77 -2.25 -24.75
C LYS A 346 21.74 -1.07 -24.58
N ASP A 347 21.53 -0.19 -23.60
CA ASP A 347 22.29 1.06 -23.48
C ASP A 347 23.14 1.16 -22.19
N LEU A 348 23.31 0.07 -21.43
CA LEU A 348 24.19 0.02 -20.24
C LEU A 348 25.67 -0.27 -20.54
N SER A 349 26.21 0.26 -21.64
CA SER A 349 27.63 0.10 -22.02
C SER A 349 28.54 1.19 -21.46
#